data_AF-A0A9N9P6H1-F1
#
_entry.id   AF-A0A9N9P6H1-F1
#
_cell.length_a   1.000
_cell.length_b   1.000
_cell.length_c   1.000
_cell.angle_alpha   90.00
_cell.angle_beta   90.00
_cell.angle_gamma   90.00
#
_symmetry.space_group_name_H-M   'P 1'
#
loop_
_entity.id
_entity.type
_entity.pdbx_description
1 polymer ?
#
loop_
_entity_poly.entity_id
_entity_poly.type
_entity_poly.pdbx_seq_one_letter_code
_entity_poly.pdbx_strand_id
1 'polypeptide(L)'
;KVKNKHHALRGIEKKELCQIKKNNPSIKLSELAKQFECGESMVNEILSNSNFWLNIDEDSAISTFKRRCQSSFPNIEEALGLWVENAI
;
A
#
# COMPACT_ATOMS: atom_id res chain seq x y z
N LYS A 1 17.93 19.83 13.44
CA LYS A 1 16.61 19.63 12.78
C LYS A 1 16.67 18.31 12.02
N VAL A 2 16.09 17.24 12.58
CA VAL A 2 15.95 15.97 11.87
C VAL A 2 14.97 16.22 10.72
N LYS A 3 15.44 16.05 9.49
CA LYS A 3 14.60 16.18 8.30
C LYS A 3 13.62 15.00 8.38
N ASN A 4 12.34 15.26 8.65
CA ASN A 4 11.27 14.26 8.52
C ASN A 4 11.15 13.88 7.04
N LYS A 5 12.03 13.00 6.58
CA LYS A 5 11.85 12.27 5.33
C LYS A 5 10.72 11.30 5.61
N HIS A 6 9.51 11.62 5.16
CA HIS A 6 8.42 10.66 5.15
C HIS A 6 8.86 9.47 4.28
N HIS A 7 9.31 8.39 4.92
CA HIS A 7 9.64 7.15 4.23
C HIS A 7 8.34 6.57 3.67
N ALA A 8 8.15 6.71 2.37
CA ALA A 8 6.97 6.21 1.70
C ALA A 8 7.14 4.72 1.41
N LEU A 9 6.45 3.90 2.20
CA LEU A 9 6.41 2.44 2.05
C LEU A 9 5.76 2.05 0.71
N ARG A 10 6.35 1.06 0.04
CA ARG A 10 5.83 0.38 -1.15
C ARG A 10 4.67 -0.54 -0.79
N GLY A 11 3.92 -1.00 -1.80
CA GLY A 11 2.82 -1.93 -1.62
C GLY A 11 3.24 -3.23 -0.90
N ILE A 12 4.39 -3.79 -1.26
CA ILE A 12 4.94 -5.01 -0.64
C ILE A 12 5.24 -4.78 0.85
N GLU A 13 5.93 -3.70 1.20
CA GLU A 13 6.26 -3.38 2.60
C GLU A 13 5.00 -3.16 3.45
N LYS A 14 3.95 -2.57 2.87
CA LYS A 14 2.64 -2.43 3.53
C LYS A 14 1.94 -3.78 3.73
N LYS A 15 2.03 -4.69 2.76
CA LYS A 15 1.51 -6.07 2.87
C LYS A 15 2.23 -6.82 3.98
N GLU A 16 3.56 -6.75 4.02
CA GLU A 16 4.38 -7.34 5.09
C GLU A 16 4.00 -6.79 6.48
N LEU A 17 3.84 -5.46 6.61
CA LEU A 17 3.40 -4.83 7.85
C LEU A 17 2.05 -5.38 8.33
N CYS A 18 1.09 -5.54 7.41
CA CYS A 18 -0.21 -6.13 7.71
C CYS A 18 -0.09 -7.62 8.10
N GLN A 19 0.79 -8.40 7.46
CA GLN A 19 1.04 -9.80 7.80
C GLN A 19 1.66 -9.95 9.19
N ILE A 20 2.66 -9.12 9.55
CA ILE A 20 3.28 -9.13 10.88
C ILE A 20 2.22 -8.84 11.96
N LYS A 21 1.37 -7.84 11.75
CA LYS A 21 0.28 -7.51 12.68
C LYS A 21 -0.78 -8.60 12.77
N LYS A 22 -1.08 -9.30 11.66
CA LYS A 22 -2.01 -10.43 11.62
C LYS A 22 -1.46 -11.64 12.39
N ASN A 23 -0.18 -11.92 12.25
CA ASN A 23 0.49 -13.04 12.94
C ASN A 23 0.73 -12.73 14.42
N ASN A 24 0.97 -11.46 14.76
CA ASN A 24 1.24 -10.99 16.13
C ASN A 24 0.29 -9.86 16.53
N PRO A 25 -0.97 -10.14 16.91
CA PRO A 25 -1.96 -9.11 17.22
C PRO A 25 -1.54 -8.20 18.39
N SER A 26 -0.74 -8.72 19.34
CA SER A 26 -0.26 -7.99 20.51
C SER A 26 0.89 -7.02 20.23
N ILE A 27 1.48 -7.02 19.02
CA ILE A 27 2.58 -6.11 18.71
C ILE A 27 2.12 -4.65 18.78
N LYS A 28 2.91 -3.79 19.42
CA LYS A 28 2.62 -2.36 19.55
C LYS A 28 2.86 -1.65 18.22
N LEU A 29 2.04 -0.63 17.92
CA LEU A 29 2.20 0.19 16.72
C LEU A 29 3.57 0.91 16.71
N SER A 30 4.05 1.33 17.88
CA SER A 30 5.37 1.94 18.06
C SER A 30 6.52 1.02 17.63
N GLU A 31 6.37 -0.29 17.84
CA GLU A 31 7.40 -1.25 17.45
C GLU A 31 7.42 -1.45 15.93
N LEU A 32 6.24 -1.57 15.31
CA LEU A 32 6.10 -1.59 13.85
C LEU A 32 6.62 -0.30 13.21
N ALA A 33 6.33 0.85 13.81
CA ALA A 33 6.78 2.15 13.34
C ALA A 33 8.31 2.23 13.29
N LYS A 34 9.00 1.72 14.32
CA LYS A 34 10.47 1.63 14.35
C LYS A 34 11.02 0.67 13.30
N GLN A 35 10.41 -0.51 13.17
CA GLN A 35 10.86 -1.54 12.23
C GLN A 35 10.81 -1.06 10.77
N PHE A 36 9.78 -0.28 10.42
CA PHE A 36 9.57 0.23 9.07
C PHE A 36 9.99 1.70 8.90
N GLU A 37 10.73 2.27 9.87
CA GLU A 37 11.17 3.67 9.90
C GLU A 37 10.06 4.68 9.51
N CYS A 38 8.84 4.44 10.01
CA CYS A 38 7.65 5.22 9.68
C CYS A 38 6.97 5.77 10.93
N GLY A 39 6.03 6.70 10.77
CA GLY A 39 5.25 7.23 11.89
C GLY A 39 4.15 6.27 12.32
N GLU A 40 3.80 6.26 13.62
CA GLU A 40 2.69 5.43 14.13
C GLU A 40 1.35 5.73 13.43
N SER A 41 1.13 6.99 13.04
CA SER A 41 -0.05 7.39 12.26
C SER A 41 -0.12 6.69 10.90
N MET A 42 1.01 6.56 10.21
CA MET A 42 1.14 5.85 8.93
C MET A 42 0.85 4.36 9.11
N VAL A 43 1.39 3.74 10.16
CA VAL A 43 1.11 2.34 10.49
C VAL A 43 -0.39 2.14 10.71
N ASN A 44 -1.04 3.02 11.46
CA ASN A 44 -2.48 2.93 11.72
C ASN A 44 -3.32 3.10 10.43
N GLU A 45 -2.94 4.02 9.55
CA GLU A 45 -3.59 4.23 8.24
C GLU A 45 -3.47 3.00 7.33
N ILE A 46 -2.28 2.38 7.31
CA ILE A 46 -2.04 1.13 6.57
C ILE A 46 -2.90 0.00 7.13
N LEU A 47 -2.92 -0.18 8.45
CA LEU A 47 -3.70 -1.24 9.11
C LEU A 47 -5.21 -1.08 8.93
N SER A 48 -5.71 0.17 8.89
CA SER A 48 -7.11 0.47 8.58
C SER A 48 -7.52 -0.04 7.20
N ASN A 49 -6.57 -0.13 6.27
CA ASN A 49 -6.75 -0.67 4.92
C ASN A 49 -6.14 -2.08 4.76
N SER A 50 -5.97 -2.83 5.86
CA SER A 50 -5.26 -4.12 5.85
C SER A 50 -5.84 -5.15 4.87
N ASN A 51 -7.17 -5.23 4.74
CA ASN A 51 -7.82 -6.12 3.77
C ASN A 51 -7.38 -5.83 2.33
N PHE A 52 -7.15 -4.57 1.98
CA PHE A 52 -6.63 -4.20 0.66
C PHE A 52 -5.18 -4.65 0.51
N TRP A 53 -4.30 -4.30 1.46
CA TRP A 53 -2.87 -4.60 1.37
C TRP A 53 -2.57 -6.11 1.38
N LEU A 54 -3.35 -6.90 2.12
CA LEU A 54 -3.20 -8.36 2.16
C LEU A 54 -3.58 -9.05 0.85
N ASN A 55 -4.50 -8.46 0.08
CA ASN A 55 -5.00 -8.99 -1.19
C ASN A 55 -4.19 -8.52 -2.41
N ILE A 56 -3.15 -7.72 -2.23
CA ILE A 56 -2.29 -7.29 -3.33
C ILE A 56 -1.48 -8.49 -3.84
N ASP A 57 -1.57 -8.69 -5.15
CA ASP A 57 -0.72 -9.62 -5.89
C ASP A 57 0.70 -9.06 -5.99
N GLU A 58 1.70 -9.91 -5.71
CA GLU A 58 3.11 -9.49 -5.66
C GLU A 58 3.66 -9.11 -7.04
N ASP A 59 3.12 -9.72 -8.09
CA ASP A 59 3.49 -9.44 -9.49
C ASP A 59 2.72 -8.26 -10.10
N SER A 60 1.75 -7.68 -9.38
CA SER A 60 1.00 -6.52 -9.83
C SER A 60 1.81 -5.24 -9.73
N ALA A 61 1.61 -4.28 -10.64
CA ALA A 61 2.19 -2.94 -10.56
C ALA A 61 1.95 -2.25 -9.19
N ILE A 62 0.86 -2.61 -8.51
CA ILE A 62 0.48 -2.13 -7.18
C ILE A 62 1.50 -2.50 -6.10
N SER A 63 2.21 -3.62 -6.26
CA SER A 63 3.25 -4.08 -5.32
C SER A 63 4.41 -3.08 -5.24
N THR A 64 4.74 -2.44 -6.37
CA THR A 64 5.85 -1.47 -6.48
C THR A 64 5.44 -0.03 -6.12
N PHE A 65 4.15 0.29 -6.17
CA PHE A 65 3.67 1.66 -5.94
C PHE A 65 3.79 2.11 -4.49
N LYS A 66 4.28 3.34 -4.29
CA LYS A 66 4.37 3.99 -2.97
C LYS A 66 3.05 4.66 -2.55
N ARG A 67 2.23 5.08 -3.51
CA ARG A 67 0.91 5.70 -3.31
C ARG A 67 -0.15 4.97 -4.12
N ARG A 68 -1.34 4.83 -3.56
CA ARG A 68 -2.53 4.43 -4.32
C ARG A 68 -2.87 5.58 -5.25
N CYS A 69 -2.59 5.44 -6.54
CA CYS A 69 -3.11 6.37 -7.53
C CYS A 69 -4.52 5.86 -7.87
N GLN A 70 -5.55 6.53 -7.38
CA GLN A 70 -6.88 6.29 -7.94
C GLN A 70 -6.94 7.06 -9.26
N SER A 71 -7.36 6.37 -10.32
CA SER A 71 -7.61 7.01 -11.62
C SER A 71 -8.48 8.25 -11.41
N SER A 72 -8.07 9.37 -11.99
CA SER A 72 -8.92 10.57 -12.01
C SER A 72 -10.14 10.39 -12.91
N PHE A 73 -10.09 9.43 -13.83
CA PHE A 73 -11.13 9.17 -14.82
C PHE A 73 -11.30 7.65 -15.04
N PRO A 74 -11.81 6.93 -14.03
CA PRO A 74 -11.90 5.46 -14.08
C PRO A 74 -12.69 4.98 -15.30
N ASN A 75 -13.79 5.66 -15.63
CA ASN A 75 -14.63 5.32 -16.78
C ASN A 75 -13.90 5.54 -18.12
N ILE A 76 -12.99 6.52 -18.19
CA ILE A 76 -12.21 6.78 -19.41
C ILE A 76 -11.12 5.73 -19.57
N GLU A 77 -10.43 5.36 -18.48
CA GLU A 77 -9.44 4.27 -18.51
C GLU A 77 -10.08 2.93 -18.89
N GLU A 78 -11.27 2.62 -18.36
CA GLU A 78 -12.04 1.43 -18.75
C GLU A 78 -12.42 1.45 -20.23
N ALA A 79 -13.00 2.56 -20.73
CA ALA A 79 -13.37 2.69 -22.13
C ALA A 79 -12.16 2.59 -23.08
N LEU A 80 -11.01 3.14 -22.68
CA LEU A 80 -9.76 3.02 -23.44
C LEU A 80 -9.22 1.60 -23.42
N GLY A 81 -9.30 0.90 -22.28
CA GLY A 81 -8.92 -0.52 -22.17
C GLY A 81 -9.71 -1.38 -23.15
N LEU A 82 -11.04 -1.23 -23.15
CA LEU A 82 -11.94 -1.91 -24.09
C LEU A 82 -11.62 -1.55 -25.55
N TRP A 83 -11.26 -0.30 -25.83
CA TRP A 83 -10.89 0.11 -27.18
C TRP A 83 -9.60 -0.57 -27.66
N VAL A 84 -8.57 -0.64 -26.81
CA VAL A 84 -7.30 -1.31 -27.14
C VAL A 84 -7.51 -2.81 -27.34
N GLU A 85 -8.29 -3.46 -26.48
CA GLU A 85 -8.61 -4.89 -26.60
C GLU A 85 -9.35 -5.23 -27.90
N ASN A 86 -10.25 -4.34 -28.35
CA ASN A 86 -11.02 -4.52 -29.58
C ASN A 86 -10.32 -4.00 -30.85
N ALA A 87 -9.16 -3.36 -30.72
CA ALA A 87 -8.39 -2.83 -31.85
C ALA A 87 -7.39 -3.84 -32.46
N ILE A 88 -7.36 -5.07 -31.91
CA ILE A 88 -6.57 -6.22 -32.39
C ILE A 88 -7.50 -7.19 -33.12
#